data_AF-A0A7X6A7T1-F1
#
_entry.id   AF-A0A7X6A7T1-F1
#
_cell.length_a   1.000
_cell.length_b   1.000
_cell.length_c   1.000
_cell.angle_alpha   90.00
_cell.angle_beta   90.00
_cell.angle_gamma   90.00
#
_symmetry.space_group_name_H-M   'P 1'
#
loop_
_entity.id
_entity.type
_entity.pdbx_description
1 polymer ?
#
loop_
_entity_poly.entity_id
_entity_poly.type
_entity_poly.pdbx_seq_one_letter_code
_entity_poly.pdbx_strand_id
1 'polypeptide(L)'
;GFLDYLDLQYQARAIVSDSGTSQEECPLLGVPVAVPRDFTERPESVEFGNSILVGESKPVNEMIDRSMRFFEDYSISDEQLAWLGDGNTSQAIVDILSAELGQKDSR
;
A
#
# COMPACT_ATOMS: atom_id res chain seq x y z
N GLY A 1 -2.97 5.15 19.47
CA GLY A 1 -1.58 5.01 18.97
C GLY A 1 -1.60 4.38 17.58
N PHE A 2 -0.45 3.97 17.03
CA PHE A 2 -0.37 3.38 15.67
C PHE A 2 -1.22 2.11 15.51
N LEU A 3 -1.26 1.24 16.53
CA LEU A 3 -2.11 0.04 16.51
C LEU A 3 -3.60 0.37 16.39
N ASP A 4 -4.06 1.42 17.07
CA ASP A 4 -5.46 1.86 16.95
C ASP A 4 -5.76 2.40 15.54
N TYR A 5 -4.75 2.96 14.86
CA TYR A 5 -4.90 3.40 13.46
C TYR A 5 -4.98 2.21 12.50
N LEU A 6 -4.17 1.17 12.70
CA LEU A 6 -4.27 -0.06 11.92
C LEU A 6 -5.62 -0.78 12.16
N ASP A 7 -6.10 -0.81 13.40
CA ASP A 7 -7.41 -1.39 13.72
C ASP A 7 -8.54 -0.60 13.03
N LEU A 8 -8.46 0.74 13.05
CA LEU A 8 -9.40 1.58 12.30
C LEU A 8 -9.38 1.28 10.79
N GLN A 9 -8.19 1.10 10.20
CA GLN A 9 -8.06 0.73 8.79
C GLN A 9 -8.69 -0.65 8.53
N TYR A 10 -8.34 -1.65 9.34
CA TYR A 10 -8.80 -3.03 9.18
C TYR A 10 -10.32 -3.19 9.33
N GLN A 11 -10.95 -2.38 10.19
CA GLN A 11 -12.41 -2.38 10.35
C GLN A 11 -13.15 -1.52 9.32
N ALA A 12 -12.44 -0.73 8.51
CA ALA A 12 -13.06 0.13 7.51
C ALA A 12 -13.58 -0.68 6.32
N ARG A 13 -14.71 -0.25 5.76
CA ARG A 13 -15.21 -0.81 4.48
C ARG A 13 -14.35 -0.38 3.30
N ALA A 14 -13.87 0.86 3.34
CA ALA A 14 -13.03 1.49 2.35
C ALA A 14 -12.34 2.71 2.97
N ILE A 15 -11.20 3.11 2.42
CA ILE A 15 -10.41 4.24 2.89
C ILE A 15 -10.23 5.25 1.76
N VAL A 16 -10.25 6.54 2.11
CA VAL A 16 -9.79 7.62 1.24
C VAL A 16 -8.62 8.29 1.95
N SER A 17 -7.43 8.27 1.34
CA SER A 17 -6.20 8.72 2.00
C SER A 17 -5.16 9.16 0.97
N ASP A 18 -4.49 10.29 1.21
CA ASP A 18 -3.35 10.77 0.43
C ASP A 18 -2.00 10.18 0.89
N SER A 19 -1.99 9.45 2.01
CA SER A 19 -0.79 8.81 2.53
C SER A 19 -0.22 7.76 1.57
N GLY A 20 1.08 7.84 1.31
CA GLY A 20 1.81 6.83 0.53
C GLY A 20 1.73 5.43 1.14
N THR A 21 1.92 5.31 2.45
CA THR A 21 1.87 4.01 3.16
C THR A 21 0.51 3.36 3.12
N SER A 22 -0.58 4.13 3.01
CA SER A 22 -1.93 3.55 2.92
C SER A 22 -2.10 2.64 1.69
N GLN A 23 -1.34 2.86 0.62
CA GLN A 23 -1.33 2.03 -0.58
C GLN A 23 -0.59 0.70 -0.41
N GLU A 24 0.18 0.54 0.67
CA GLU A 24 0.81 -0.73 1.04
C GLU A 24 0.02 -1.42 2.17
N GLU A 25 -0.34 -0.65 3.21
CA GLU A 25 -1.00 -1.14 4.42
C GLU A 25 -2.45 -1.60 4.16
N CYS A 26 -3.27 -0.80 3.48
CA CYS A 26 -4.69 -1.13 3.29
C CYS A 26 -4.87 -2.42 2.48
N PRO A 27 -4.11 -2.64 1.39
CA PRO A 27 -4.14 -3.92 0.68
C PRO A 27 -3.72 -5.10 1.55
N LEU A 28 -2.64 -4.99 2.36
CA LEU A 28 -2.27 -6.07 3.29
C LEU A 28 -3.40 -6.41 4.28
N LEU A 29 -4.21 -5.41 4.62
CA LEU A 29 -5.37 -5.55 5.50
C LEU A 29 -6.66 -5.98 4.76
N GLY A 30 -6.62 -6.12 3.43
CA GLY A 30 -7.78 -6.48 2.60
C GLY A 30 -8.79 -5.36 2.41
N VAL A 31 -8.36 -4.10 2.56
CA VAL A 31 -9.22 -2.92 2.53
C VAL A 31 -8.88 -2.03 1.32
N PRO A 32 -9.85 -1.67 0.48
CA PRO A 32 -9.58 -0.79 -0.65
C PRO A 32 -9.24 0.63 -0.21
N VAL A 33 -8.33 1.26 -0.96
CA VAL A 33 -7.96 2.67 -0.75
C VAL A 33 -8.06 3.49 -2.03
N ALA A 34 -8.80 4.59 -1.97
CA ALA A 34 -8.83 5.63 -2.99
C ALA A 34 -7.90 6.77 -2.59
N VAL A 35 -7.04 7.18 -3.52
CA VAL A 35 -5.98 8.15 -3.29
C VAL A 35 -6.33 9.44 -4.03
N PRO A 36 -6.63 10.55 -3.32
CA PRO A 36 -6.99 11.83 -3.93
C PRO A 36 -5.74 12.58 -4.44
N ARG A 37 -4.91 11.90 -5.24
CA ARG A 37 -3.70 12.43 -5.87
C ARG A 37 -3.72 12.13 -7.37
N ASP A 38 -3.05 12.96 -8.16
CA ASP A 38 -2.85 12.73 -9.60
C ASP A 38 -1.69 11.76 -9.89
N PHE A 39 -0.75 11.62 -8.94
CA PHE A 39 0.46 10.79 -9.07
C PHE A 39 0.76 10.05 -7.77
N THR A 40 1.53 8.97 -7.86
CA THR A 40 2.04 8.25 -6.69
C THR A 40 3.44 7.66 -6.90
N GLU A 41 4.19 7.62 -5.81
CA GLU A 41 5.42 6.86 -5.60
C GLU A 41 5.23 5.33 -5.45
N ARG A 42 3.99 4.82 -5.59
CA ARG A 42 3.62 3.39 -5.52
C ARG A 42 2.86 2.95 -6.79
N PRO A 43 3.46 3.04 -7.98
CA PRO A 43 2.79 2.64 -9.22
C PRO A 43 2.29 1.19 -9.16
N GLU A 44 3.04 0.30 -8.51
CA GLU A 44 2.70 -1.12 -8.36
C GLU A 44 1.34 -1.31 -7.67
N SER A 45 1.04 -0.50 -6.64
CA SER A 45 -0.26 -0.57 -5.97
C SER A 45 -1.42 -0.30 -6.93
N VAL A 46 -1.26 0.62 -7.87
CA VAL A 46 -2.30 0.92 -8.86
C VAL A 46 -2.34 -0.16 -9.94
N GLU A 47 -1.17 -0.61 -10.39
CA GLU A 47 -1.03 -1.64 -11.44
C GLU A 47 -1.62 -3.00 -11.04
N PHE A 48 -1.43 -3.41 -9.78
CA PHE A 48 -2.00 -4.66 -9.24
C PHE A 48 -3.44 -4.50 -8.73
N GLY A 49 -4.04 -3.31 -8.86
CA GLY A 49 -5.43 -3.05 -8.46
C GLY A 49 -5.63 -2.94 -6.95
N ASN A 50 -4.57 -2.66 -6.21
CA ASN A 50 -4.56 -2.54 -4.75
C ASN A 50 -5.06 -1.14 -4.30
N SER A 51 -4.86 -0.11 -5.12
CA SER A 51 -5.35 1.25 -4.90
C SER A 51 -5.83 1.90 -6.21
N ILE A 52 -6.55 3.02 -6.09
CA ILE A 52 -6.92 3.87 -7.24
C ILE A 52 -6.53 5.33 -7.01
N LEU A 53 -5.95 5.97 -8.03
CA LEU A 53 -5.77 7.42 -8.07
C LEU A 53 -7.07 8.08 -8.56
N VAL A 54 -7.78 8.80 -7.69
CA VAL A 54 -9.04 9.48 -8.07
C VAL A 54 -8.83 10.89 -8.61
N GLY A 55 -7.61 11.40 -8.48
CA GLY A 55 -7.18 12.71 -8.99
C GLY A 55 -7.49 13.85 -8.03
N GLU A 56 -6.58 14.82 -7.94
CA GLU A 56 -6.71 15.99 -7.05
C GLU A 56 -7.51 17.12 -7.72
N SER A 57 -7.36 17.25 -9.04
CA SER A 57 -7.94 18.33 -9.85
C SER A 57 -9.29 17.97 -10.49
N LYS A 58 -9.82 16.77 -10.19
CA LYS A 58 -11.09 16.29 -10.76
C LYS A 58 -12.30 16.90 -10.02
N PRO A 59 -13.46 17.04 -10.70
CA PRO A 59 -14.70 17.37 -10.01
C PRO A 59 -15.02 16.35 -8.92
N VAL A 60 -15.49 16.81 -7.76
CA VAL A 60 -15.76 15.95 -6.59
C VAL A 60 -16.72 14.80 -6.91
N ASN A 61 -17.74 15.04 -7.75
CA ASN A 61 -18.67 13.99 -8.17
C ASN A 61 -17.97 12.89 -8.99
N GLU A 62 -17.00 13.26 -9.85
CA GLU A 62 -16.21 12.29 -10.60
C GLU A 62 -15.31 11.47 -9.66
N MET A 63 -14.69 12.11 -8.67
CA MET A 63 -13.87 11.42 -7.66
C MET A 63 -14.70 10.42 -6.85
N ILE A 64 -15.91 10.81 -6.45
CA ILE A 64 -16.84 9.94 -5.72
C ILE A 64 -17.23 8.75 -6.59
N ASP A 65 -17.68 8.98 -7.83
CA ASP A 65 -18.11 7.90 -8.73
C ASP A 65 -16.99 6.89 -8.99
N ARG A 66 -15.75 7.37 -9.19
CA ARG A 66 -14.57 6.51 -9.38
C ARG A 66 -14.24 5.71 -8.13
N SER A 67 -14.30 6.35 -6.96
CA SER A 67 -14.06 5.67 -5.67
C SER A 67 -15.08 4.56 -5.43
N MET A 68 -16.37 4.86 -5.61
CA MET A 68 -17.44 3.91 -5.35
C MET A 68 -17.36 2.67 -6.25
N ARG A 69 -17.12 2.87 -7.55
CA ARG A 69 -16.91 1.73 -8.48
C ARG A 69 -15.74 0.88 -8.07
N PHE A 70 -14.61 1.50 -7.73
CA PHE A 70 -13.44 0.76 -7.27
C PHE A 70 -13.74 -0.03 -5.99
N PHE A 71 -14.43 0.56 -5.01
CA PHE A 71 -14.79 -0.12 -3.76
C PHE A 71 -15.77 -1.27 -3.94
N GLU A 72 -16.68 -1.17 -4.91
CA GLU A 72 -17.65 -2.22 -5.23
C GLU A 72 -17.00 -3.42 -5.91
N ASP A 73 -16.06 -3.17 -6.83
CA ASP A 73 -15.36 -4.20 -7.60
C ASP A 73 -14.08 -4.71 -6.89
N TYR A 74 -13.73 -4.13 -5.73
CA TYR A 74 -12.48 -4.44 -5.05
C TYR A 74 -12.43 -5.91 -4.62
N SER A 75 -11.33 -6.55 -4.96
CA SER A 75 -10.97 -7.89 -4.51
C SER A 75 -9.46 -7.97 -4.37
N ILE A 76 -9.01 -8.93 -3.56
CA ILE A 76 -7.60 -9.13 -3.31
C ILE A 76 -7.23 -10.60 -3.40
N SER A 77 -6.02 -10.84 -3.88
CA SER A 77 -5.41 -12.16 -4.04
C SER A 77 -3.92 -12.10 -3.75
N ASP A 78 -3.31 -13.25 -3.49
CA ASP A 78 -1.87 -13.34 -3.23
C ASP A 78 -1.03 -12.78 -4.39
N GLU A 79 -1.48 -12.94 -5.63
CA GLU A 79 -0.80 -12.42 -6.82
C GLU A 79 -0.80 -10.88 -6.85
N GLN A 80 -1.90 -10.24 -6.40
CA GLN A 80 -1.98 -8.79 -6.28
C GLN A 80 -1.16 -8.25 -5.09
N LEU A 81 -0.84 -9.08 -4.10
CA LEU A 81 -0.03 -8.70 -2.94
C LEU A 81 1.46 -8.97 -3.14
N ALA A 82 1.84 -9.75 -4.16
CA ALA A 82 3.21 -10.25 -4.33
C ALA A 82 4.29 -9.14 -4.37
N TRP A 83 3.94 -7.93 -4.82
CA TRP A 83 4.86 -6.80 -4.90
C TRP A 83 5.26 -6.22 -3.53
N LEU A 84 4.50 -6.50 -2.47
CA LEU A 84 4.76 -6.00 -1.11
C LEU A 84 5.86 -6.78 -0.37
N GLY A 85 6.29 -7.90 -0.95
CA GLY A 85 7.29 -8.78 -0.37
C GLY A 85 6.71 -9.80 0.61
N ASP A 86 7.60 -10.44 1.35
CA ASP A 86 7.32 -11.64 2.15
C ASP A 86 7.39 -11.41 3.67
N GLY A 87 7.59 -10.15 4.10
CA GLY A 87 7.72 -9.77 5.51
C GLY A 87 9.09 -10.02 6.13
N ASN A 88 10.10 -10.47 5.36
CA ASN A 88 11.43 -10.81 5.88
C ASN A 88 12.50 -9.72 5.68
N THR A 89 12.10 -8.51 5.25
CA THR A 89 13.02 -7.41 4.91
C THR A 89 14.02 -7.09 6.02
N SER A 90 13.60 -7.09 7.28
CA SER A 90 14.48 -6.79 8.42
C SER A 90 15.59 -7.83 8.56
N GLN A 91 15.26 -9.11 8.45
CA GLN A 91 16.24 -10.21 8.49
C GLN A 91 17.18 -10.14 7.29
N ALA A 92 16.66 -9.91 6.08
CA ALA A 92 17.48 -9.77 4.88
C ALA A 92 18.51 -8.63 4.99
N ILE A 93 18.10 -7.48 5.54
CA ILE A 93 19.00 -6.35 5.78
C ILE A 93 20.09 -6.73 6.79
N VAL A 94 19.73 -7.37 7.90
CA VAL A 94 20.70 -7.82 8.92
C VAL A 94 21.71 -8.81 8.33
N ASP A 95 21.26 -9.75 7.51
CA ASP A 95 22.12 -10.76 6.88
C ASP A 95 23.11 -10.12 5.91
N ILE A 96 22.65 -9.17 5.07
CA ILE A 96 23.51 -8.43 4.13
C ILE A 96 24.56 -7.61 4.89
N LEU A 97 24.14 -6.83 5.90
CA LEU A 97 25.07 -5.99 6.67
C LEU A 97 26.09 -6.84 7.44
N SER A 98 25.66 -7.97 8.02
CA SER A 98 26.55 -8.90 8.73
C SER A 98 27.59 -9.51 7.78
N ALA A 99 27.18 -9.87 6.56
CA ALA A 99 28.09 -10.40 5.54
C ALA A 99 29.11 -9.34 5.07
N GLU A 100 28.70 -8.10 4.87
CA GLU A 100 29.60 -7.02 4.43
C GLU A 100 30.58 -6.57 5.52
N LEU A 101 30.10 -6.46 6.76
CA LEU A 101 30.93 -6.04 7.89
C LEU A 101 31.91 -7.15 8.31
N GLY A 102 31.48 -8.41 8.32
CA GLY A 102 32.35 -9.56 8.63
C GLY A 102 33.47 -9.75 7.61
N GLN A 103 33.27 -9.35 6.34
CA GLN A 103 34.32 -9.37 5.33
C GLN A 103 35.36 -8.25 5.50
N LYS A 104 34.97 -7.12 6.11
CA LYS A 104 35.85 -5.96 6.35
C LYS A 104 36.88 -6.22 7.45
N ASP A 105 36.56 -7.02 8.46
CA ASP A 105 37.50 -7.37 9.55
C ASP A 105 38.55 -8.43 9.14
N SER A 106 38.35 -9.07 7.98
CA SER A 106 39.27 -10.07 7.41
C SER A 106 40.18 -9.56 6.30
N ARG A 107 40.22 -8.25 6.04
CA ARG A 107 41.18 -7.58 5.15
C ARG A 107 42.09 -6.64 5.93
#